data_AF-A0A7S3EQ71-F1
#
_entry.id   AF-A0A7S3EQ71-F1
#
_cell.length_a   1.000
_cell.length_b   1.000
_cell.length_c   1.000
_cell.angle_alpha   90.00
_cell.angle_beta   90.00
_cell.angle_gamma   90.00
#
_symmetry.space_group_name_H-M   'P 1'
#
loop_
_entity.id
_entity.type
_entity.pdbx_description
1 polymer ?
#
loop_
_entity_poly.entity_id
_entity_poly.type
_entity_poly.pdbx_seq_one_letter_code
_entity_poly.pdbx_strand_id
1 'polypeptide(L)'
;SMILLRKSYFDLQTLAERTTSLLASLTYNILADRGDLMVATVDDLEGRKYLLASFHGEENRHATVPLLAALHELATSGGYRLIFGLDADTYAIGGREDPASAGATHRMSVKEFASSFGAKGYTSCWGDWPDAASHTTFSTRTHMQAQLHRVNKAALAAGVPEGFGSDKHLKDYILFGKDAFTVLNSAKDNTGTHHFYNRLMYPSSRFPSD
;
A
#
# COMPACT_ATOMS: atom_id res chain seq x y z
N SER A 1 -2.21 4.25 -3.17
CA SER A 1 -2.59 3.01 -3.86
C SER A 1 -4.01 3.06 -4.38
N MET A 2 -4.34 2.26 -5.39
CA MET A 2 -5.68 2.18 -6.00
C MET A 2 -6.17 0.73 -6.06
N ILE A 3 -7.45 0.50 -5.80
CA ILE A 3 -8.12 -0.77 -6.13
C ILE A 3 -9.00 -0.54 -7.35
N LEU A 4 -8.85 -1.40 -8.36
CA LEU A 4 -9.75 -1.44 -9.51
C LEU A 4 -10.71 -2.62 -9.35
N LEU A 5 -12.00 -2.32 -9.42
CA LEU A 5 -13.07 -3.30 -9.21
C LEU A 5 -13.93 -3.42 -10.48
N ARG A 6 -14.43 -4.63 -10.73
CA ARG A 6 -15.33 -4.86 -11.85
C ARG A 6 -16.71 -4.27 -11.54
N LYS A 7 -17.01 -3.12 -12.16
CA LYS A 7 -18.28 -2.39 -11.97
C LYS A 7 -19.53 -3.27 -12.08
N SER A 8 -19.55 -4.22 -13.02
CA SER A 8 -20.69 -5.12 -13.24
C SER A 8 -20.93 -6.16 -12.14
N TYR A 9 -20.07 -6.22 -11.13
CA TYR A 9 -20.22 -7.12 -9.98
C TYR A 9 -21.03 -6.46 -8.85
N PHE A 10 -21.17 -5.12 -8.86
CA PHE A 10 -21.72 -4.36 -7.74
C PHE A 10 -23.05 -3.68 -8.06
N ASP A 11 -23.92 -3.58 -7.06
CA ASP A 11 -25.09 -2.71 -7.12
C ASP A 11 -24.69 -1.29 -6.71
N LEU A 12 -24.50 -0.43 -7.71
CA LEU A 12 -24.05 0.95 -7.51
C LEU A 12 -25.09 1.84 -6.82
N GLN A 13 -26.35 1.41 -6.72
CA GLN A 13 -27.36 2.16 -5.96
C GLN A 13 -27.08 2.11 -4.45
N THR A 14 -26.34 1.10 -3.99
CA THR A 14 -25.94 0.93 -2.59
C THR A 14 -24.61 1.60 -2.26
N LEU A 15 -23.89 2.11 -3.27
CA LEU A 15 -22.58 2.73 -3.08
C LEU A 15 -22.70 3.97 -2.21
N ALA A 16 -21.93 3.99 -1.12
CA ALA A 16 -21.89 5.12 -0.22
C ALA A 16 -20.48 5.36 0.30
N GLU A 17 -20.00 6.59 0.17
CA GLU A 17 -18.71 6.99 0.75
C GLU A 17 -18.82 7.05 2.29
N ARG A 18 -17.75 6.63 2.97
CA ARG A 18 -17.62 6.55 4.43
C ARG A 18 -16.35 7.21 4.95
N THR A 19 -15.52 7.80 4.10
CA THR A 19 -14.23 8.41 4.47
C THR A 19 -14.39 9.40 5.63
N THR A 20 -15.20 10.43 5.45
CA THR A 20 -15.41 11.48 6.47
C THR A 20 -15.97 10.92 7.78
N SER A 21 -16.92 9.99 7.73
CA SER A 21 -17.49 9.37 8.93
C SER A 21 -16.48 8.50 9.68
N LEU A 22 -15.65 7.75 8.96
CA LEU A 22 -14.59 6.95 9.57
C LEU A 22 -13.56 7.87 10.23
N LEU A 23 -13.08 8.89 9.52
CA LEU A 23 -12.09 9.83 10.06
C LEU A 23 -12.58 10.57 11.31
N ALA A 24 -13.87 10.95 11.35
CA ALA A 24 -14.47 11.58 12.52
C ALA A 24 -14.55 10.65 13.74
N SER A 25 -14.53 9.33 13.54
CA SER A 25 -14.58 8.34 14.62
C SER A 25 -13.20 8.07 15.24
N LEU A 26 -12.11 8.48 14.59
CA LEU A 26 -10.76 8.25 15.06
C LEU A 26 -10.41 9.21 16.19
N THR A 27 -9.88 8.68 17.30
CA THR A 27 -9.50 9.46 18.50
C THR A 27 -8.36 10.45 18.24
N TYR A 28 -7.58 10.22 17.19
CA TYR A 28 -6.46 11.06 16.79
C TYR A 28 -6.49 11.27 15.29
N ASN A 29 -6.00 12.44 14.83
CA ASN A 29 -5.76 12.64 13.42
C ASN A 29 -4.56 11.79 12.99
N ILE A 30 -4.82 10.59 12.52
CA ILE A 30 -3.79 9.64 12.07
C ILE A 30 -3.34 9.89 10.64
N LEU A 31 -3.99 10.80 9.89
CA LEU A 31 -3.64 11.09 8.50
C LEU A 31 -2.85 12.38 8.38
N ALA A 32 -1.88 12.39 7.45
CA ALA A 32 -1.14 13.59 7.08
C ALA A 32 -2.01 14.49 6.18
N ASP A 33 -2.62 13.92 5.13
CA ASP A 33 -3.62 14.58 4.30
C ASP A 33 -4.97 13.83 4.32
N ARG A 34 -6.07 14.57 4.18
CA ARG A 34 -7.41 14.01 3.99
C ARG A 34 -7.55 13.27 2.67
N GLY A 35 -6.72 13.58 1.67
CA GLY A 35 -6.69 12.92 0.36
C GLY A 35 -6.07 11.52 0.37
N ASP A 36 -5.37 11.14 1.44
CA ASP A 36 -4.64 9.87 1.50
C ASP A 36 -5.54 8.65 1.62
N LEU A 37 -6.79 8.83 2.07
CA LEU A 37 -7.73 7.76 2.35
C LEU A 37 -9.03 7.96 1.58
N MET A 38 -9.50 6.89 0.95
CA MET A 38 -10.86 6.77 0.44
C MET A 38 -11.50 5.51 1.01
N VAL A 39 -12.72 5.62 1.54
CA VAL A 39 -13.48 4.48 2.05
C VAL A 39 -14.91 4.54 1.53
N ALA A 40 -15.42 3.43 1.04
CA ALA A 40 -16.79 3.29 0.58
C ALA A 40 -17.38 1.93 0.96
N THR A 41 -18.69 1.89 1.18
CA THR A 41 -19.47 0.65 1.30
C THR A 41 -20.27 0.44 0.03
N VAL A 42 -20.41 -0.81 -0.38
CA VAL A 42 -21.25 -1.20 -1.53
C VAL A 42 -21.65 -2.66 -1.37
N ASP A 43 -22.85 -3.00 -1.84
CA ASP A 43 -23.32 -4.38 -1.92
C ASP A 43 -23.06 -4.92 -3.32
N ASP A 44 -22.73 -6.21 -3.42
CA ASP A 44 -22.72 -6.87 -4.72
C ASP A 44 -24.13 -7.26 -5.19
N LEU A 45 -24.21 -7.77 -6.41
CA LEU A 45 -25.48 -8.21 -7.00
C LEU A 45 -26.14 -9.40 -6.27
N GLU A 46 -25.43 -10.06 -5.34
CA GLU A 46 -25.96 -11.14 -4.48
C GLU A 46 -26.31 -10.63 -3.06
N GLY A 47 -26.21 -9.31 -2.80
CA GLY A 47 -26.48 -8.70 -1.50
C GLY A 47 -25.36 -8.89 -0.47
N ARG A 48 -24.17 -9.31 -0.89
CA ARG A 48 -22.99 -9.37 -0.03
C ARG A 48 -22.44 -7.97 0.17
N LYS A 49 -22.25 -7.57 1.42
CA LYS A 49 -21.73 -6.23 1.76
C LYS A 49 -20.21 -6.17 1.68
N TYR A 50 -19.69 -5.10 1.09
CA TYR A 50 -18.26 -4.83 0.99
C TYR A 50 -17.90 -3.48 1.61
N LEU A 51 -16.73 -3.44 2.23
CA LEU A 51 -16.04 -2.23 2.66
C LEU A 51 -14.80 -2.11 1.79
N LEU A 52 -14.74 -1.06 0.98
CA LEU A 52 -13.68 -0.78 0.04
C LEU A 52 -12.84 0.36 0.60
N ALA A 53 -11.54 0.16 0.72
CA ALA A 53 -10.63 1.17 1.22
C ALA A 53 -9.40 1.30 0.32
N SER A 54 -8.96 2.54 0.10
CA SER A 54 -7.75 2.88 -0.63
C SER A 54 -6.93 3.85 0.21
N PHE A 55 -5.67 3.52 0.50
CA PHE A 55 -4.78 4.35 1.32
C PHE A 55 -3.43 4.60 0.65
N HIS A 56 -2.87 5.79 0.83
CA HIS A 56 -1.51 6.13 0.43
C HIS A 56 -0.73 6.62 1.66
N GLY A 57 0.12 5.74 2.22
CA GLY A 57 0.75 5.97 3.52
C GLY A 57 2.12 6.65 3.51
N GLU A 58 2.57 7.19 2.38
CA GLU A 58 3.95 7.69 2.24
C GLU A 58 4.28 8.84 3.21
N GLU A 59 3.33 9.73 3.47
CA GLU A 59 3.49 10.86 4.40
C GLU A 59 3.22 10.48 5.87
N ASN A 60 2.57 9.34 6.15
CA ASN A 60 2.18 8.95 7.51
C ASN A 60 2.33 7.45 7.78
N ARG A 61 3.59 7.02 7.88
CA ARG A 61 4.04 5.63 8.07
C ARG A 61 3.47 4.94 9.30
N HIS A 62 3.02 5.72 10.28
CA HIS A 62 2.43 5.21 11.52
C HIS A 62 0.92 4.99 11.43
N ALA A 63 0.27 5.48 10.36
CA ALA A 63 -1.18 5.40 10.20
C ALA A 63 -1.66 4.01 9.77
N THR A 64 -0.81 3.22 9.10
CA THR A 64 -1.21 1.94 8.47
C THR A 64 -1.88 0.97 9.44
N VAL A 65 -1.28 0.71 10.61
CA VAL A 65 -1.83 -0.25 11.59
C VAL A 65 -3.07 0.29 12.32
N PRO A 66 -3.08 1.53 12.84
CA PRO A 66 -4.29 2.13 13.40
C PRO A 66 -5.46 2.17 12.41
N LEU A 67 -5.19 2.51 11.14
CA LEU A 67 -6.20 2.57 10.09
C LEU A 67 -6.76 1.17 9.78
N LEU A 68 -5.90 0.16 9.69
CA LEU A 68 -6.33 -1.23 9.54
C LEU A 68 -7.21 -1.67 10.72
N ALA A 69 -6.89 -1.26 11.95
CA ALA A 69 -7.72 -1.57 13.12
C ALA A 69 -9.12 -0.93 13.02
N ALA A 70 -9.19 0.35 12.64
CA ALA A 70 -10.46 1.06 12.48
C ALA A 70 -11.31 0.47 11.33
N LEU A 71 -10.69 0.17 10.19
CA LEU A 71 -11.37 -0.50 9.06
C LEU A 71 -11.86 -1.90 9.44
N HIS A 72 -11.10 -2.63 10.24
CA HIS A 72 -11.52 -3.94 10.74
C HIS A 72 -12.73 -3.86 11.68
N GLU A 73 -12.75 -2.88 12.58
CA GLU A 73 -13.90 -2.68 13.46
C GLU A 73 -15.15 -2.25 12.69
N LEU A 74 -15.00 -1.35 11.71
CA LEU A 74 -16.10 -0.99 10.81
C LEU A 74 -16.58 -2.20 10.00
N ALA A 75 -15.65 -3.01 9.49
CA ALA A 75 -15.98 -4.20 8.71
C ALA A 75 -16.74 -5.24 9.55
N THR A 76 -16.26 -5.54 10.76
CA THR A 76 -16.87 -6.56 11.63
C THR A 76 -18.22 -6.11 12.17
N SER A 77 -18.33 -4.87 12.66
CA SER A 77 -19.59 -4.32 13.19
C SER A 77 -20.68 -4.21 12.12
N GLY A 78 -20.32 -3.89 10.88
CA GLY A 78 -21.26 -3.78 9.77
C GLY A 78 -21.47 -5.05 8.95
N GLY A 79 -20.75 -6.13 9.26
CA GLY A 79 -20.80 -7.38 8.49
C GLY A 79 -20.27 -7.25 7.06
N TYR A 80 -19.29 -6.36 6.84
CA TYR A 80 -18.68 -6.12 5.53
C TYR A 80 -17.49 -7.05 5.27
N ARG A 81 -17.31 -7.39 3.99
CA ARG A 81 -16.05 -7.95 3.48
C ARG A 81 -15.11 -6.80 3.15
N LEU A 82 -14.01 -6.67 3.89
CA LEU A 82 -12.99 -5.65 3.62
C LEU A 82 -12.16 -6.02 2.39
N ILE A 83 -11.99 -5.06 1.48
CA ILE A 83 -10.91 -5.02 0.48
C ILE A 83 -10.15 -3.71 0.70
N PHE A 84 -8.86 -3.80 0.99
CA PHE A 84 -8.05 -2.65 1.35
C PHE A 84 -6.75 -2.59 0.53
N GLY A 85 -6.70 -1.66 -0.41
CA GLY A 85 -5.52 -1.37 -1.21
C GLY A 85 -4.73 -0.27 -0.52
N LEU A 86 -3.45 -0.50 -0.23
CA LEU A 86 -2.66 0.46 0.51
C LEU A 86 -1.20 0.50 0.09
N ASP A 87 -0.60 1.67 0.28
CA ASP A 87 0.84 1.84 0.44
C ASP A 87 1.09 1.77 1.95
N ALA A 88 1.65 0.64 2.40
CA ALA A 88 1.89 0.35 3.80
C ALA A 88 3.25 0.86 4.31
N ASP A 89 4.12 1.33 3.39
CA ASP A 89 5.51 1.73 3.63
C ASP A 89 6.29 0.75 4.55
N THR A 90 6.28 -0.55 4.21
CA THR A 90 6.95 -1.57 5.05
C THR A 90 8.38 -1.90 4.61
N TYR A 91 9.20 -2.23 5.59
CA TYR A 91 10.63 -2.44 5.45
C TYR A 91 11.01 -3.91 5.63
N ALA A 92 12.07 -4.36 4.94
CA ALA A 92 12.57 -5.72 5.13
C ALA A 92 13.04 -5.97 6.58
N ILE A 93 13.66 -4.94 7.18
CA ILE A 93 14.07 -4.90 8.59
C ILE A 93 13.44 -3.66 9.21
N GLY A 94 12.66 -3.86 10.27
CA GLY A 94 12.02 -2.77 11.02
C GLY A 94 12.94 -2.21 12.12
N GLY A 95 12.43 -1.23 12.86
CA GLY A 95 13.13 -0.59 13.98
C GLY A 95 13.26 0.92 13.82
N ARG A 96 13.94 1.57 14.75
CA ARG A 96 14.19 3.02 14.66
C ARG A 96 15.11 3.36 13.51
N GLU A 97 14.74 4.36 12.72
CA GLU A 97 15.72 5.13 11.93
C GLU A 97 16.82 5.63 12.85
N ASP A 98 18.08 5.54 12.39
CA ASP A 98 19.31 5.88 13.12
C ASP A 98 19.10 6.32 14.58
N PRO A 99 19.36 5.45 15.58
CA PRO A 99 19.05 5.74 16.97
C PRO A 99 19.76 6.98 17.54
N ALA A 100 20.76 7.54 16.83
CA ALA A 100 21.42 8.81 17.17
C ALA A 100 20.68 10.06 16.65
N SER A 101 19.69 9.90 15.76
CA SER A 101 18.91 11.00 15.19
C SER A 101 17.79 11.43 16.14
N ALA A 102 17.82 12.69 16.59
CA ALA A 102 16.69 13.30 17.28
C ALA A 102 15.48 13.37 16.32
N GLY A 103 14.44 12.56 16.57
CA GLY A 103 13.28 12.41 15.69
C GLY A 103 13.15 11.06 14.97
N ALA A 104 14.01 10.08 15.29
CA ALA A 104 13.94 8.71 14.79
C ALA A 104 12.52 8.12 14.79
N THR A 105 11.95 7.93 13.60
CA THR A 105 10.64 7.27 13.42
C THR A 105 10.83 5.74 13.35
N HIS A 106 9.85 4.98 13.86
CA HIS A 106 9.86 3.51 13.76
C HIS A 106 9.48 3.08 12.34
N ARG A 107 10.38 2.36 11.67
CA ARG A 107 10.12 1.66 10.41
C ARG A 107 9.40 0.36 10.70
N MET A 108 8.16 0.25 10.22
CA MET A 108 7.39 -0.97 10.34
C MET A 108 7.96 -2.05 9.42
N SER A 109 8.24 -3.24 9.96
CA SER A 109 8.70 -4.34 9.10
C SER A 109 7.55 -5.05 8.36
N VAL A 110 7.88 -5.71 7.25
CA VAL A 110 6.94 -6.60 6.53
C VAL A 110 6.34 -7.64 7.48
N LYS A 111 7.14 -8.18 8.41
CA LYS A 111 6.71 -9.18 9.39
C LYS A 111 5.77 -8.61 10.46
N GLU A 112 6.06 -7.40 10.93
CA GLU A 112 5.19 -6.67 11.87
C GLU A 112 3.83 -6.41 11.23
N PHE A 113 3.81 -5.94 9.98
CA PHE A 113 2.57 -5.69 9.27
C PHE A 113 1.79 -6.98 8.97
N ALA A 114 2.48 -8.05 8.54
CA ALA A 114 1.90 -9.37 8.33
C ALA A 114 1.23 -9.93 9.59
N SER A 115 1.89 -9.77 10.74
CA SER A 115 1.33 -10.16 12.03
C SER A 115 0.06 -9.36 12.35
N SER A 116 0.03 -8.06 12.04
CA SER A 116 -1.10 -7.17 12.28
C SER A 116 -2.34 -7.55 11.46
N PHE A 117 -2.19 -7.75 10.14
CA PHE A 117 -3.33 -8.14 9.30
C PHE A 117 -3.74 -9.61 9.51
N GLY A 118 -2.78 -10.50 9.75
CA GLY A 118 -3.04 -11.93 9.99
C GLY A 118 -3.82 -12.16 11.28
N ALA A 119 -3.50 -11.42 12.35
CA ALA A 119 -4.25 -11.47 13.61
C ALA A 119 -5.72 -11.03 13.48
N LYS A 120 -6.06 -10.33 12.38
CA LYS A 120 -7.42 -9.86 12.08
C LYS A 120 -8.15 -10.74 11.05
N GLY A 121 -7.58 -11.88 10.68
CA GLY A 121 -8.16 -12.81 9.70
C GLY A 121 -8.00 -12.40 8.24
N TYR A 122 -7.10 -11.46 7.96
CA TYR A 122 -6.81 -11.03 6.59
C TYR A 122 -5.60 -11.77 6.02
N THR A 123 -5.51 -11.75 4.69
CA THR A 123 -4.32 -12.08 3.91
C THR A 123 -4.07 -10.96 2.90
N SER A 124 -3.01 -11.09 2.10
CA SER A 124 -2.65 -10.10 1.08
C SER A 124 -2.50 -10.72 -0.31
N CYS A 125 -2.40 -9.88 -1.34
CA CYS A 125 -1.98 -10.30 -2.69
C CYS A 125 -0.59 -10.97 -2.74
N TRP A 126 0.21 -10.84 -1.66
CA TRP A 126 1.50 -11.49 -1.46
C TRP A 126 1.45 -12.67 -0.47
N GLY A 127 0.25 -13.07 -0.03
CA GLY A 127 0.01 -14.13 0.94
C GLY A 127 0.02 -13.67 2.40
N ASP A 128 -0.02 -14.66 3.30
CA ASP A 128 -0.08 -14.45 4.76
C ASP A 128 1.24 -13.92 5.33
N TRP A 129 2.35 -14.37 4.73
CA TRP A 129 3.71 -14.02 5.12
C TRP A 129 4.48 -13.56 3.89
N PRO A 130 4.29 -12.31 3.46
CA PRO A 130 4.97 -11.76 2.29
C PRO A 130 6.48 -11.85 2.42
N ASP A 131 7.15 -12.17 1.31
CA ASP A 131 8.61 -12.16 1.26
C ASP A 131 9.14 -10.73 1.37
N ALA A 132 9.89 -10.45 2.44
CA ALA A 132 10.51 -9.17 2.71
C ALA A 132 11.53 -8.73 1.64
N ALA A 133 12.06 -9.67 0.85
CA ALA A 133 12.94 -9.38 -0.29
C ALA A 133 12.18 -9.07 -1.59
N SER A 134 10.86 -9.30 -1.63
CA SER A 134 10.02 -9.01 -2.79
C SER A 134 9.63 -7.53 -2.84
N HIS A 135 10.60 -6.65 -3.01
CA HIS A 135 10.38 -5.21 -3.12
C HIS A 135 9.40 -4.89 -4.27
N THR A 136 8.49 -3.94 -4.03
CA THR A 136 7.60 -3.35 -5.04
C THR A 136 8.10 -2.01 -5.54
N THR A 137 9.11 -1.43 -4.89
CA THR A 137 9.65 -0.12 -5.25
C THR A 137 11.17 -0.10 -5.23
N PHE A 138 11.73 0.62 -6.20
CA PHE A 138 13.14 0.96 -6.34
C PHE A 138 13.25 2.43 -6.74
N SER A 139 13.00 3.36 -5.81
CA SER A 139 12.99 4.79 -6.12
C SER A 139 14.20 5.49 -5.50
N THR A 140 14.84 6.39 -6.25
CA THR A 140 15.80 7.34 -5.68
C THR A 140 15.04 8.55 -5.15
N ARG A 141 14.95 8.71 -3.82
CA ARG A 141 14.33 9.88 -3.19
C ARG A 141 15.20 11.12 -3.42
N THR A 142 14.83 11.92 -4.42
CA THR A 142 15.40 13.25 -4.63
C THR A 142 14.31 14.29 -4.48
N HIS A 143 14.57 15.40 -3.77
CA HIS A 143 13.62 16.51 -3.55
C HIS A 143 13.03 17.16 -4.83
N MET A 144 13.45 16.75 -6.03
CA MET A 144 13.00 17.27 -7.33
C MET A 144 12.46 16.15 -8.22
N GLN A 145 11.29 15.59 -7.89
CA GLN A 145 10.63 14.62 -8.76
C GLN A 145 9.74 15.32 -9.80
N ALA A 146 10.34 15.61 -10.96
CA ALA A 146 9.66 15.61 -12.26
C ALA A 146 10.64 15.53 -13.46
N GLN A 147 11.93 15.89 -13.31
CA GLN A 147 12.85 15.98 -14.47
C GLN A 147 14.27 15.39 -14.29
N LEU A 148 14.51 14.55 -13.27
CA LEU A 148 15.84 13.98 -13.04
C LEU A 148 16.27 12.87 -14.01
N HIS A 149 15.34 12.31 -14.81
CA HIS A 149 15.69 11.40 -15.90
C HIS A 149 16.67 12.03 -16.93
N ARG A 150 16.83 13.37 -16.92
CA ARG A 150 17.80 14.09 -17.75
C ARG A 150 19.12 14.42 -17.06
N VAL A 151 19.20 14.39 -15.73
CA VAL A 151 20.32 14.98 -14.98
C VAL A 151 21.26 13.94 -14.40
N ASN A 152 20.83 12.69 -14.15
CA ASN A 152 21.66 11.71 -13.46
C ASN A 152 22.30 10.67 -14.39
N LYS A 153 23.23 11.11 -15.26
CA LYS A 153 24.06 10.20 -16.06
C LYS A 153 24.90 9.23 -15.20
N ALA A 154 25.15 9.57 -13.94
CA ALA A 154 25.88 8.72 -12.99
C ALA A 154 25.09 7.47 -12.55
N ALA A 155 23.76 7.57 -12.39
CA ALA A 155 22.90 6.42 -12.06
C ALA A 155 22.72 5.46 -13.26
N LEU A 156 23.00 5.93 -14.48
CA LEU A 156 22.99 5.14 -15.73
C LEU A 156 24.39 4.58 -16.09
N ALA A 157 25.42 4.87 -15.29
CA ALA A 157 26.78 4.40 -15.59
C ALA A 157 26.94 2.91 -15.27
N ALA A 158 27.52 2.15 -16.21
CA ALA A 158 27.91 0.77 -15.98
C ALA A 158 28.90 0.70 -14.81
N GLY A 159 28.50 0.07 -13.70
CA GLY A 159 29.34 -0.07 -12.49
C GLY A 159 28.67 0.38 -11.19
N VAL A 160 27.48 1.01 -11.25
CA VAL A 160 26.70 1.30 -10.04
C VAL A 160 26.08 -0.01 -9.49
N PRO A 161 26.33 -0.38 -8.21
CA PRO A 161 25.75 -1.57 -7.61
C PRO A 161 24.22 -1.56 -7.67
N GLU A 162 23.61 -2.74 -7.74
CA GLU A 162 22.16 -2.92 -7.79
C GLU A 162 21.46 -2.24 -6.59
N GLY A 163 20.76 -1.14 -6.87
CA GLY A 163 20.04 -0.35 -5.89
C GLY A 163 20.90 0.57 -5.03
N PHE A 164 22.05 1.03 -5.54
CA PHE A 164 22.79 2.13 -4.96
C PHE A 164 21.92 3.40 -4.93
N GLY A 165 21.65 3.93 -3.72
CA GLY A 165 20.87 5.14 -3.53
C GLY A 165 19.35 4.99 -3.73
N SER A 166 18.84 3.77 -3.90
CA SER A 166 17.39 3.50 -4.01
C SER A 166 16.83 2.98 -2.69
N ASP A 167 15.70 3.54 -2.26
CA ASP A 167 14.87 2.96 -1.21
C ASP A 167 14.20 1.68 -1.76
N LYS A 168 14.33 0.57 -1.02
CA LYS A 168 13.88 -0.78 -1.42
C LYS A 168 12.85 -1.31 -0.42
N HIS A 169 11.58 -1.20 -0.77
CA HIS A 169 10.48 -1.52 0.15
C HIS A 169 9.44 -2.39 -0.54
N LEU A 170 8.81 -3.27 0.23
CA LEU A 170 7.55 -3.88 -0.14
C LEU A 170 6.48 -2.99 0.49
N LYS A 171 5.83 -2.18 -0.32
CA LYS A 171 4.89 -1.18 0.20
C LYS A 171 3.49 -1.31 -0.35
N ASP A 172 3.33 -1.93 -1.52
CA ASP A 172 2.03 -2.06 -2.16
C ASP A 172 1.33 -3.34 -1.73
N TYR A 173 0.15 -3.21 -1.13
CA TYR A 173 -0.66 -4.33 -0.67
C TYR A 173 -2.10 -4.19 -1.14
N ILE A 174 -2.73 -5.33 -1.38
CA ILE A 174 -4.18 -5.47 -1.39
C ILE A 174 -4.51 -6.49 -0.30
N LEU A 175 -5.17 -6.06 0.76
CA LEU A 175 -5.65 -6.90 1.85
C LEU A 175 -7.10 -7.29 1.64
N PHE A 176 -7.43 -8.52 2.04
CA PHE A 176 -8.79 -9.04 1.99
C PHE A 176 -8.96 -10.20 2.98
N GLY A 177 -10.21 -10.54 3.31
CA GLY A 177 -10.52 -11.68 4.17
C GLY A 177 -9.97 -12.99 3.59
N LYS A 178 -9.20 -13.73 4.39
CA LYS A 178 -8.47 -14.93 3.93
C LYS A 178 -9.39 -15.99 3.30
N ASP A 179 -10.58 -16.16 3.86
CA ASP A 179 -11.56 -17.14 3.39
C ASP A 179 -12.58 -16.56 2.38
N ALA A 180 -12.47 -15.27 2.07
CA ALA A 180 -13.42 -14.57 1.19
C ALA A 180 -12.96 -14.49 -0.26
N PHE A 181 -11.65 -14.62 -0.53
CA PHE A 181 -11.09 -14.48 -1.86
C PHE A 181 -9.93 -15.45 -2.09
N THR A 182 -9.65 -15.72 -3.36
CA THR A 182 -8.47 -16.46 -3.79
C THR A 182 -7.66 -15.60 -4.76
N VAL A 183 -6.36 -15.51 -4.53
CA VAL A 183 -5.44 -14.85 -5.46
C VAL A 183 -5.26 -15.75 -6.68
N LEU A 184 -5.75 -15.29 -7.83
CA LEU A 184 -5.53 -15.99 -9.10
C LEU A 184 -4.13 -15.70 -9.67
N ASN A 185 -3.67 -14.46 -9.54
CA ASN A 185 -2.37 -14.01 -9.98
C ASN A 185 -1.93 -12.76 -9.19
N SER A 186 -0.64 -12.64 -8.92
CA SER A 186 -0.01 -11.41 -8.42
C SER A 186 1.28 -11.17 -9.20
N ALA A 187 1.49 -9.92 -9.59
CA ALA A 187 2.63 -9.52 -10.40
C ALA A 187 3.07 -8.10 -10.02
N LYS A 188 4.32 -7.79 -10.35
CA LYS A 188 4.92 -6.47 -10.23
C LYS A 188 5.23 -5.95 -11.63
N ASP A 189 5.09 -4.66 -11.87
CA ASP A 189 5.40 -4.05 -13.15
C ASP A 189 5.92 -2.63 -12.92
N ASN A 190 7.11 -2.34 -13.45
CA ASN A 190 7.66 -0.98 -13.52
C ASN A 190 8.04 -0.60 -14.96
N THR A 191 7.49 -1.32 -15.94
CA THR A 191 7.80 -1.18 -17.37
C THR A 191 6.57 -0.88 -18.23
N GLY A 192 5.37 -1.13 -17.70
CA GLY A 192 4.12 -1.11 -18.46
C GLY A 192 3.95 -2.33 -19.37
N THR A 193 4.75 -3.39 -19.18
CA THR A 193 4.73 -4.62 -20.00
C THR A 193 4.64 -5.89 -19.15
N HIS A 194 4.15 -5.79 -17.91
CA HIS A 194 4.11 -6.89 -16.93
C HIS A 194 5.48 -7.47 -16.58
N HIS A 195 6.52 -6.64 -16.64
CA HIS A 195 7.88 -7.00 -16.25
C HIS A 195 8.36 -6.08 -15.14
N PHE A 196 9.10 -6.65 -14.19
CA PHE A 196 9.66 -5.90 -13.08
C PHE A 196 11.18 -5.99 -13.08
N TYR A 197 11.84 -4.84 -13.24
CA TYR A 197 13.29 -4.74 -13.20
C TYR A 197 13.74 -4.05 -11.92
N ASN A 198 14.41 -4.81 -11.04
CA ASN A 198 14.98 -4.34 -9.76
C ASN A 198 16.09 -3.29 -9.90
N ARG A 199 16.46 -2.93 -11.13
CA ARG A 199 17.52 -1.96 -11.46
C ARG A 199 17.00 -0.67 -12.06
N LEU A 200 15.69 -0.58 -12.32
CA LEU A 200 15.09 0.62 -12.88
C LEU A 200 14.84 1.59 -11.72
N MET A 201 15.73 2.57 -11.57
CA MET A 201 15.67 3.58 -10.49
C MET A 201 14.75 4.77 -10.81
N TYR A 202 14.36 4.91 -12.08
CA TYR A 202 13.55 6.01 -12.59
C TYR A 202 12.41 5.46 -13.46
N PRO A 203 11.20 6.04 -13.36
CA PRO A 203 10.10 5.74 -14.27
C PRO A 203 10.51 5.91 -15.73
N SER A 204 9.97 5.07 -16.60
CA SER A 204 10.20 5.19 -18.04
C SER A 204 9.15 6.10 -18.67
N SER A 205 9.40 6.63 -19.87
CA SER A 205 8.36 7.38 -20.61
C SER A 205 7.13 6.54 -20.95
N ARG A 206 7.24 5.19 -20.94
CA ARG A 206 6.13 4.26 -21.16
C ARG A 206 5.35 3.93 -19.89
N PHE A 207 5.97 4.11 -18.73
CA PHE A 207 5.38 3.88 -17.42
C PHE A 207 5.94 4.96 -16.47
N PRO A 208 5.30 6.16 -16.45
CA PRO A 208 5.86 7.35 -15.81
C PRO A 208 5.64 7.40 -14.29
N SER A 209 5.16 6.30 -13.70
CA SER A 209 4.91 6.15 -12.27
C SER A 209 5.77 5.03 -11.70
N ASP A 210 6.12 5.17 -10.43
CA ASP A 210 6.54 4.05 -9.58
C ASP A 210 5.34 3.11 -9.33
#